data_AF-A0A7V3ABU5-F1
#
_entry.id   AF-A0A7V3ABU5-F1
#
_cell.length_a   1.000
_cell.length_b   1.000
_cell.length_c   1.000
_cell.angle_alpha   90.00
_cell.angle_beta   90.00
_cell.angle_gamma   90.00
#
_symmetry.space_group_name_H-M   'P 1'
#
loop_
_entity.id
_entity.type
_entity.pdbx_description
1 polymer ?
#
loop_
_entity_poly.entity_id
_entity_poly.type
_entity_poly.pdbx_seq_one_letter_code
_entity_poly.pdbx_strand_id
1 'polypeptide(L)'
;MKTARGFLLIGLAIVSWSGFLAPTVAAEGPLLSDADLFAAINLDYPGLGTVKSAVAAKNYAAARTAFVKYLRNRTGKYWYYSPPDSVPVAGTSFNRAAADKTVNGDITVCGITYHFPNSDIDWFFNATIEGDPDNKYADDPQWQSQLNRMWFWGDLGPAWKATGDNKYIDTWLKHLRSWLKQCPRPPATVSFWDLTKKGWGPLDVGLRLGYSWPGAFMHFLKSSRMTETDVINYVKSTIEQSRFNEAHHAKDGNHVQMEMNGMYATGILFPELKESEGWRRKAIDIMYAESQLQFLPDGAQYELSPMYHATARGNVARLYNLAKAVGRLSELPDGYIAVLEKAYEYEMRIMTPNRSLPNLNDGAGGNPKSSCAEAFGFFPYRKDFQWVATDGKSGTVPAGPSAFLPYAGHVAMRSGWERDANYMLFDV
;
A
#
# COMPACT_ATOMS: atom_id res chain seq x y z
N MET A 1 13.74 78.68 -34.42
CA MET A 1 15.19 78.36 -34.41
C MET A 1 15.38 77.05 -33.69
N LYS A 2 16.03 76.08 -34.36
CA LYS A 2 16.47 74.73 -33.92
C LYS A 2 15.35 73.71 -33.62
N THR A 3 15.28 72.52 -34.21
CA THR A 3 15.95 71.84 -35.33
C THR A 3 15.11 70.59 -35.62
N ALA A 4 14.60 70.45 -36.85
CA ALA A 4 14.07 69.18 -37.35
C ALA A 4 15.23 68.39 -38.00
N ARG A 5 15.35 67.10 -37.69
CA ARG A 5 16.16 66.13 -38.45
C ARG A 5 15.34 64.87 -38.62
N GLY A 6 14.96 64.56 -39.86
CA GLY A 6 14.41 63.26 -40.24
C GLY A 6 15.52 62.28 -40.58
N PHE A 7 15.23 60.98 -40.45
CA PHE A 7 15.88 59.86 -41.13
C PHE A 7 14.84 58.71 -41.16
N LEU A 8 14.24 58.44 -42.32
CA LEU A 8 14.57 57.37 -43.27
C LEU A 8 14.45 55.95 -42.69
N LEU A 9 13.35 55.28 -43.04
CA LEU A 9 13.10 53.85 -42.81
C LEU A 9 14.08 53.00 -43.63
N ILE A 10 14.74 52.04 -42.97
CA ILE A 10 15.35 50.87 -43.59
C ILE A 10 14.71 49.65 -42.95
N GLY A 11 13.89 48.94 -43.70
CA GLY A 11 13.32 47.66 -43.28
C GLY A 11 14.36 46.55 -43.41
N LEU A 12 14.76 45.98 -42.28
CA LEU A 12 15.53 44.74 -42.21
C LEU A 12 14.58 43.62 -41.79
N ALA A 13 14.28 42.71 -42.73
CA ALA A 13 13.54 41.49 -42.46
C ALA A 13 14.42 40.55 -41.62
N ILE A 14 14.01 40.28 -40.38
CA ILE A 14 14.59 39.23 -39.55
C ILE A 14 13.88 37.93 -39.90
N VAL A 15 14.59 37.04 -40.58
CA VAL A 15 14.18 35.65 -40.78
C VAL A 15 14.35 34.93 -39.44
N SER A 16 13.26 34.70 -38.72
CA SER A 16 13.25 33.86 -37.52
C SER A 16 13.33 32.39 -37.94
N TRP A 17 14.48 31.78 -37.70
CA TRP A 17 14.68 30.33 -37.84
C TRP A 17 13.99 29.62 -36.67
N SER A 18 12.70 29.29 -36.82
CA SER A 18 11.98 28.45 -35.87
C SER A 18 12.35 27.00 -36.12
N GLY A 19 13.42 26.55 -35.45
CA GLY A 19 13.76 25.13 -35.38
C GLY A 19 12.59 24.38 -34.74
N PHE A 20 11.96 23.48 -35.50
CA PHE A 20 11.03 22.50 -34.95
C PHE A 20 11.82 21.56 -34.05
N LEU A 21 11.79 21.80 -32.74
CA LEU A 21 12.10 20.76 -31.76
C LEU A 21 11.00 19.71 -31.91
N ALA A 22 11.36 18.52 -32.41
CA ALA A 22 10.49 17.36 -32.36
C ALA A 22 10.06 17.17 -30.89
N PRO A 23 8.76 16.91 -30.61
CA PRO A 23 8.33 16.64 -29.25
C PRO A 23 9.14 15.47 -28.72
N THR A 24 9.94 15.70 -27.68
CA THR A 24 10.58 14.63 -26.93
C THR A 24 9.47 13.72 -26.43
N VAL A 25 9.39 12.52 -26.98
CA VAL A 25 8.50 11.47 -26.45
C VAL A 25 8.88 11.33 -24.98
N ALA A 26 7.94 11.61 -24.08
CA ALA A 26 8.18 11.42 -22.66
C ALA A 26 8.62 9.97 -22.44
N ALA A 27 9.73 9.76 -21.73
CA ALA A 27 10.23 8.42 -21.48
C ALA A 27 9.17 7.60 -20.75
N GLU A 28 8.79 6.46 -21.32
CA GLU A 28 7.90 5.50 -20.65
C GLU A 28 8.63 4.88 -19.45
N GLY A 29 7.93 4.76 -18.33
CA GLY A 29 8.50 4.19 -17.11
C GLY A 29 8.66 2.66 -17.18
N PRO A 30 9.46 2.07 -16.29
CA PRO A 30 10.33 2.71 -15.31
C PRO A 30 11.55 3.38 -15.95
N LEU A 31 12.03 4.47 -15.36
CA LEU A 31 13.15 5.28 -15.88
C LEU A 31 14.53 4.70 -15.50
N LEU A 32 14.57 3.79 -14.51
CA LEU A 32 15.79 3.12 -14.06
C LEU A 32 16.42 2.30 -15.20
N SER A 33 17.67 2.61 -15.55
CA SER A 33 18.40 1.85 -16.57
C SER A 33 18.76 0.44 -16.08
N ASP A 34 19.12 -0.47 -16.99
CA ASP A 34 19.63 -1.79 -16.57
C ASP A 34 20.94 -1.68 -15.78
N ALA A 35 21.80 -0.73 -16.16
CA ALA A 35 23.04 -0.46 -15.42
C ALA A 35 22.75 -0.03 -13.98
N ASP A 36 21.79 0.89 -13.79
CA ASP A 36 21.40 1.38 -12.46
C ASP A 36 20.67 0.31 -11.64
N LEU A 37 19.86 -0.54 -12.29
CA LEU A 37 19.23 -1.71 -11.65
C LEU A 37 20.31 -2.63 -11.06
N PHE A 38 21.30 -3.04 -11.86
CA PHE A 38 22.34 -3.96 -11.38
C PHE A 38 23.35 -3.28 -10.46
N ALA A 39 23.49 -1.95 -10.50
CA ALA A 39 24.23 -1.20 -9.51
C ALA A 39 23.52 -1.20 -8.13
N ALA A 40 22.18 -1.23 -8.10
CA ALA A 40 21.38 -1.31 -6.87
C ALA A 40 21.39 -2.71 -6.24
N ILE A 41 21.66 -3.76 -7.03
CA ILE A 41 21.69 -5.15 -6.54
C ILE A 41 23.05 -5.46 -5.90
N ASN A 42 23.03 -6.10 -4.72
CA ASN A 42 24.19 -6.75 -4.15
C ASN A 42 24.52 -8.01 -4.96
N LEU A 43 25.45 -7.90 -5.91
CA LEU A 43 25.82 -9.01 -6.81
C LEU A 43 26.56 -10.16 -6.08
N ASP A 44 26.97 -9.96 -4.83
CA ASP A 44 27.51 -11.02 -3.96
C ASP A 44 26.42 -11.78 -3.19
N TYR A 45 25.15 -11.40 -3.35
CA TYR A 45 24.04 -12.11 -2.73
C TYR A 45 23.99 -13.57 -3.21
N PRO A 46 23.77 -14.55 -2.30
CA PRO A 46 23.75 -15.97 -2.66
C PRO A 46 22.80 -16.27 -3.83
N GLY A 47 23.31 -16.99 -4.84
CA GLY A 47 22.55 -17.34 -6.05
C GLY A 47 22.67 -16.36 -7.22
N LEU A 48 23.37 -15.22 -7.05
CA LEU A 48 23.55 -14.22 -8.11
C LEU A 48 24.84 -14.34 -8.92
N GLY A 49 25.61 -15.43 -8.78
CA GLY A 49 26.90 -15.59 -9.47
C GLY A 49 26.84 -15.40 -11.00
N THR A 50 25.82 -15.95 -11.66
CA THR A 50 25.63 -15.73 -13.12
C THR A 50 25.29 -14.28 -13.45
N VAL A 51 24.51 -13.60 -12.61
CA VAL A 51 24.17 -12.18 -12.78
C VAL A 51 25.44 -11.35 -12.64
N LYS A 52 26.24 -11.60 -11.60
CA LYS A 52 27.52 -10.93 -11.36
C LYS A 52 28.45 -11.03 -12.57
N SER A 53 28.63 -12.23 -13.13
CA SER A 53 29.47 -12.43 -14.32
C SER A 53 28.95 -11.69 -15.56
N ALA A 54 27.63 -11.69 -15.80
CA ALA A 54 27.04 -10.98 -16.93
C ALA A 54 27.17 -9.45 -16.80
N VAL A 55 27.00 -8.91 -15.59
CA VAL A 55 27.19 -7.48 -15.30
C VAL A 55 28.65 -7.07 -15.49
N ALA A 56 29.62 -7.88 -15.02
CA ALA A 56 31.04 -7.61 -15.23
C ALA A 56 31.42 -7.54 -16.71
N ALA A 57 30.77 -8.34 -17.56
CA ALA A 57 30.92 -8.31 -19.02
C ALA A 57 30.09 -7.19 -19.70
N LYS A 58 29.36 -6.35 -18.94
CA LYS A 58 28.40 -5.35 -19.43
C LYS A 58 27.31 -5.93 -20.34
N ASN A 59 27.03 -7.23 -20.24
CA ASN A 59 25.97 -7.89 -20.98
C ASN A 59 24.67 -7.88 -20.17
N TYR A 60 23.99 -6.74 -20.19
CA TYR A 60 22.77 -6.52 -19.39
C TYR A 60 21.59 -7.39 -19.83
N ALA A 61 21.51 -7.78 -21.11
CA ALA A 61 20.52 -8.73 -21.59
C ALA A 61 20.68 -10.09 -20.89
N ALA A 62 21.92 -10.63 -20.85
CA ALA A 62 22.20 -11.86 -20.12
C ALA A 62 21.98 -11.72 -18.61
N ALA A 63 22.31 -10.55 -18.03
CA ALA A 63 22.10 -10.28 -16.62
C ALA A 63 20.60 -10.29 -16.26
N ARG A 64 19.74 -9.71 -17.10
CA ARG A 64 18.28 -9.74 -16.94
C ARG A 64 17.74 -11.17 -16.96
N THR A 65 18.12 -11.96 -17.96
CA THR A 65 17.70 -13.36 -18.06
C THR A 65 18.12 -14.16 -16.83
N ALA A 66 19.37 -13.99 -16.39
CA ALA A 66 19.89 -14.65 -15.20
C ALA A 66 19.16 -14.21 -13.92
N PHE A 67 18.85 -12.92 -13.78
CA PHE A 67 18.18 -12.38 -12.60
C PHE A 67 16.71 -12.80 -12.52
N VAL A 68 15.97 -12.78 -13.64
CA VAL A 68 14.59 -13.31 -13.68
C VAL A 68 14.57 -14.81 -13.40
N LYS A 69 15.54 -15.57 -13.93
CA LYS A 69 15.71 -16.98 -13.59
C LYS A 69 15.95 -17.16 -12.10
N TYR A 70 16.80 -16.34 -11.48
CA TYR A 70 17.02 -16.35 -10.05
C TYR A 70 15.72 -16.05 -9.28
N LEU A 71 15.02 -14.95 -9.57
CA LEU A 71 13.78 -14.57 -8.87
C LEU A 71 12.69 -15.64 -8.96
N ARG A 72 12.59 -16.34 -10.09
CA ARG A 72 11.65 -17.45 -10.26
C ARG A 72 12.04 -18.70 -9.48
N ASN A 73 13.33 -18.92 -9.20
CA ASN A 73 13.82 -20.15 -8.59
C ASN A 73 14.33 -19.98 -7.15
N ARG A 74 14.46 -18.74 -6.65
CA ARG A 74 14.94 -18.47 -5.29
C ARG A 74 14.03 -19.15 -4.27
N THR A 75 14.66 -19.75 -3.27
CA THR A 75 14.00 -20.40 -2.14
C THR A 75 13.85 -19.42 -0.99
N GLY A 76 12.82 -19.59 -0.16
CA GLY A 76 12.52 -18.68 0.96
C GLY A 76 11.11 -18.11 0.90
N LYS A 77 10.77 -17.33 1.93
CA LYS A 77 9.51 -16.58 2.04
C LYS A 77 9.81 -15.10 1.91
N TYR A 78 9.32 -14.49 0.84
CA TYR A 78 9.51 -13.07 0.50
C TYR A 78 8.19 -12.29 0.53
N TRP A 79 7.13 -12.94 1.02
CA TRP A 79 5.80 -12.40 1.23
C TRP A 79 5.03 -13.36 2.16
N TYR A 80 3.75 -13.10 2.39
CA TYR A 80 2.86 -14.01 3.13
C TYR A 80 2.75 -15.42 2.52
N TYR A 81 3.19 -15.60 1.27
CA TYR A 81 3.21 -16.87 0.53
C TYR A 81 4.41 -16.92 -0.43
N SER A 82 4.79 -18.13 -0.84
CA SER A 82 5.86 -18.39 -1.81
C SER A 82 5.29 -18.97 -3.12
N PRO A 83 5.87 -18.69 -4.31
CA PRO A 83 5.48 -19.34 -5.56
C PRO A 83 6.12 -20.75 -5.67
N PRO A 84 5.47 -21.83 -6.18
CA PRO A 84 4.09 -21.92 -6.67
C PRO A 84 3.09 -22.42 -5.61
N ASP A 85 3.57 -22.91 -4.47
CA ASP A 85 2.82 -23.47 -3.36
C ASP A 85 3.11 -22.65 -2.08
N SER A 86 2.14 -22.35 -1.23
CA SER A 86 1.51 -23.43 -0.46
C SER A 86 0.31 -22.90 0.34
N VAL A 87 -0.79 -23.63 0.18
CA VAL A 87 -2.12 -23.49 0.80
C VAL A 87 -2.87 -22.20 0.40
N PRO A 88 -4.17 -22.23 0.03
CA PRO A 88 -5.03 -21.17 0.55
C PRO A 88 -4.71 -21.10 2.03
N VAL A 89 -4.43 -19.95 2.63
CA VAL A 89 -4.64 -19.93 4.08
C VAL A 89 -6.09 -20.42 4.21
N ALA A 90 -6.34 -21.52 4.92
CA ALA A 90 -7.71 -21.94 5.15
C ALA A 90 -8.38 -20.71 5.80
N GLY A 91 -9.27 -20.03 5.06
CA GLY A 91 -9.79 -18.71 5.44
C GLY A 91 -9.24 -17.47 4.71
N THR A 92 -8.37 -17.53 3.70
CA THR A 92 -8.21 -16.41 2.75
C THR A 92 -9.45 -16.37 1.86
N SER A 93 -10.47 -15.65 2.33
CA SER A 93 -11.58 -15.22 1.49
C SER A 93 -11.03 -14.25 0.45
N PHE A 94 -11.10 -14.64 -0.82
CA PHE A 94 -10.95 -13.70 -1.93
C PHE A 94 -12.33 -13.48 -2.56
N ASN A 95 -12.54 -12.32 -3.16
CA ASN A 95 -13.78 -12.00 -3.83
C ASN A 95 -13.66 -12.22 -5.34
N ARG A 96 -14.03 -13.42 -5.79
CA ARG A 96 -14.03 -13.75 -7.23
C ARG A 96 -14.85 -12.75 -8.05
N ALA A 97 -16.00 -12.31 -7.54
CA ALA A 97 -16.85 -11.35 -8.25
C ALA A 97 -16.16 -9.98 -8.41
N ALA A 98 -15.36 -9.55 -7.42
CA ALA A 98 -14.54 -8.34 -7.54
C ALA A 98 -13.41 -8.51 -8.57
N ALA A 99 -12.77 -9.68 -8.61
CA ALA A 99 -11.78 -9.99 -9.65
C ALA A 99 -12.41 -10.00 -11.05
N ASP A 100 -13.59 -10.60 -11.22
CA ASP A 100 -14.31 -10.64 -12.49
C ASP A 100 -14.76 -9.23 -12.94
N LYS A 101 -15.22 -8.38 -12.02
CA LYS A 101 -15.47 -6.95 -12.28
C LYS A 101 -14.23 -6.22 -12.80
N THR A 102 -13.09 -6.43 -12.14
CA THR A 102 -11.80 -5.85 -12.56
C THR A 102 -11.42 -6.29 -13.98
N VAL A 103 -11.60 -7.57 -14.30
CA VAL A 103 -11.37 -8.10 -15.66
C VAL A 103 -12.29 -7.43 -16.68
N ASN A 104 -13.56 -7.19 -16.33
CA ASN A 104 -14.53 -6.52 -17.19
C ASN A 104 -14.28 -5.00 -17.33
N GLY A 105 -13.38 -4.42 -16.54
CA GLY A 105 -13.10 -2.98 -16.53
C GLY A 105 -13.96 -2.18 -15.53
N ASP A 106 -14.76 -2.84 -14.69
CA ASP A 106 -15.53 -2.20 -13.63
C ASP A 106 -14.65 -1.98 -12.40
N ILE A 107 -14.17 -0.75 -12.21
CA ILE A 107 -13.28 -0.37 -11.12
C ILE A 107 -14.04 0.42 -10.07
N THR A 108 -14.08 -0.10 -8.84
CA THR A 108 -14.71 0.57 -7.70
C THR A 108 -13.65 1.15 -6.76
N VAL A 109 -13.66 2.48 -6.60
CA VAL A 109 -12.82 3.22 -5.63
C VAL A 109 -13.65 4.32 -4.98
N CYS A 110 -13.36 4.68 -3.71
CA CYS A 110 -14.22 5.59 -2.93
C CYS A 110 -15.72 5.19 -2.91
N GLY A 111 -16.04 3.90 -3.06
CA GLY A 111 -17.43 3.43 -3.19
C GLY A 111 -18.12 3.74 -4.53
N ILE A 112 -17.41 4.40 -5.45
CA ILE A 112 -17.89 4.77 -6.79
C ILE A 112 -17.32 3.80 -7.81
N THR A 113 -18.19 3.22 -8.63
CA THR A 113 -17.78 2.33 -9.74
C THR A 113 -17.79 3.09 -11.05
N TYR A 114 -16.69 2.97 -11.80
CA TYR A 114 -16.57 3.45 -13.17
C TYR A 114 -16.19 2.28 -14.09
N HIS A 115 -16.78 2.23 -15.29
CA HIS A 115 -16.49 1.23 -16.30
C HIS A 115 -15.47 1.76 -17.30
N PHE A 116 -14.26 1.19 -17.30
CA PHE A 116 -13.25 1.44 -18.32
C PHE A 116 -13.44 0.44 -19.48
N PRO A 117 -13.84 0.90 -20.68
CA PRO A 117 -14.04 -0.01 -21.82
C PRO A 117 -12.82 -0.87 -22.09
N ASN A 118 -13.04 -2.16 -22.36
CA ASN A 118 -11.99 -3.16 -22.54
C ASN A 118 -11.00 -3.31 -21.37
N SER A 119 -11.29 -2.74 -20.19
CA SER A 119 -10.34 -2.63 -19.08
C SER A 119 -9.10 -1.77 -19.43
N ASP A 120 -9.26 -0.78 -20.32
CA ASP A 120 -8.25 0.24 -20.64
C ASP A 120 -8.35 1.41 -19.65
N ILE A 121 -7.60 1.33 -18.54
CA ILE A 121 -7.62 2.34 -17.49
C ILE A 121 -6.81 3.58 -17.92
N ASP A 122 -7.46 4.75 -17.88
CA ASP A 122 -6.79 6.05 -17.80
C ASP A 122 -6.47 6.32 -16.32
N TRP A 123 -5.18 6.29 -15.98
CA TRP A 123 -4.71 6.43 -14.59
C TRP A 123 -4.77 7.86 -14.06
N PHE A 124 -5.10 8.82 -14.93
CA PHE A 124 -5.36 10.22 -14.58
C PHE A 124 -6.84 10.56 -14.51
N PHE A 125 -7.71 9.62 -14.89
CA PHE A 125 -9.15 9.82 -14.82
C PHE A 125 -9.61 10.05 -13.38
N ASN A 126 -10.65 10.86 -13.25
CA ASN A 126 -11.37 11.04 -12.00
C ASN A 126 -12.88 11.13 -12.27
N ALA A 127 -13.63 10.12 -11.80
CA ALA A 127 -15.07 10.02 -12.00
C ALA A 127 -15.91 11.08 -11.24
N THR A 128 -15.27 11.92 -10.43
CA THR A 128 -15.95 12.91 -9.58
C THR A 128 -15.71 14.36 -10.02
N ILE A 129 -14.90 14.61 -11.06
CA ILE A 129 -14.56 15.98 -11.46
C ILE A 129 -15.83 16.80 -11.75
N GLU A 130 -15.94 17.97 -11.12
CA GLU A 130 -17.03 18.92 -11.37
C GLU A 130 -17.00 19.40 -12.84
N GLY A 131 -18.15 19.36 -13.51
CA GLY A 131 -18.30 19.80 -14.91
C GLY A 131 -18.22 18.71 -15.98
N ASP A 132 -17.96 17.45 -15.61
CA ASP A 132 -18.25 16.30 -16.48
C ASP A 132 -19.78 16.14 -16.60
N PRO A 133 -20.36 16.20 -17.81
CA PRO A 133 -21.81 16.12 -18.01
C PRO A 133 -22.44 14.81 -17.56
N ASP A 134 -21.65 13.75 -17.40
CA ASP A 134 -22.09 12.44 -16.91
C ASP A 134 -21.78 12.24 -15.40
N ASN A 135 -21.12 13.22 -14.75
CA ASN A 135 -20.81 13.16 -13.32
C ASN A 135 -22.02 13.53 -12.46
N LYS A 136 -22.29 12.69 -11.47
CA LYS A 136 -23.38 12.81 -10.49
C LYS A 136 -22.87 12.90 -9.04
N TYR A 137 -21.57 13.06 -8.86
CA TYR A 137 -20.87 13.08 -7.58
C TYR A 137 -20.23 14.45 -7.34
N ALA A 138 -20.09 14.83 -6.07
CA ALA A 138 -19.30 16.00 -5.70
C ALA A 138 -17.81 15.75 -5.99
N ASP A 139 -17.06 16.81 -6.29
CA ASP A 139 -15.63 16.70 -6.57
C ASP A 139 -14.86 16.13 -5.38
N ASP A 140 -14.19 15.00 -5.62
CA ASP A 140 -13.38 14.27 -4.66
C ASP A 140 -12.02 13.88 -5.29
N PRO A 141 -10.93 14.60 -4.99
CA PRO A 141 -9.60 14.24 -5.47
C PRO A 141 -9.10 12.90 -4.92
N GLN A 142 -9.73 12.32 -3.88
CA GLN A 142 -9.37 10.99 -3.38
C GLN A 142 -9.68 9.89 -4.39
N TRP A 143 -10.60 10.09 -5.33
CA TRP A 143 -10.94 9.06 -6.32
C TRP A 143 -9.73 8.69 -7.18
N GLN A 144 -9.03 9.68 -7.73
CA GLN A 144 -7.82 9.46 -8.54
C GLN A 144 -6.69 8.82 -7.70
N SER A 145 -6.54 9.27 -6.46
CA SER A 145 -5.57 8.71 -5.50
C SER A 145 -5.87 7.23 -5.24
N GLN A 146 -7.13 6.86 -4.95
CA GLN A 146 -7.53 5.48 -4.72
C GLN A 146 -7.45 4.60 -5.97
N LEU A 147 -7.71 5.13 -7.16
CA LEU A 147 -7.45 4.43 -8.43
C LEU A 147 -5.97 4.01 -8.49
N ASN A 148 -5.07 4.93 -8.17
CA ASN A 148 -3.62 4.72 -8.16
C ASN A 148 -3.11 3.88 -6.97
N ARG A 149 -3.95 3.52 -6.00
CA ARG A 149 -3.62 2.52 -4.95
C ARG A 149 -3.83 1.09 -5.44
N MET A 150 -4.64 0.89 -6.48
CA MET A 150 -4.89 -0.40 -7.15
C MET A 150 -5.31 -1.53 -6.19
N TRP A 151 -6.20 -1.22 -5.24
CA TRP A 151 -6.73 -2.21 -4.29
C TRP A 151 -7.36 -3.42 -4.99
N PHE A 152 -8.01 -3.18 -6.13
CA PHE A 152 -8.67 -4.18 -6.97
C PHE A 152 -7.72 -5.25 -7.55
N TRP A 153 -6.39 -5.05 -7.50
CA TRP A 153 -5.44 -6.11 -7.84
C TRP A 153 -5.39 -7.24 -6.80
N GLY A 154 -5.84 -7.00 -5.57
CA GLY A 154 -5.74 -7.94 -4.45
C GLY A 154 -6.44 -9.28 -4.71
N ASP A 155 -7.53 -9.30 -5.48
CA ASP A 155 -8.31 -10.50 -5.76
C ASP A 155 -7.89 -11.23 -7.05
N LEU A 156 -7.12 -10.59 -7.95
CA LEU A 156 -6.74 -11.18 -9.24
C LEU A 156 -5.84 -12.42 -9.07
N GLY A 157 -4.83 -12.34 -8.21
CA GLY A 157 -3.91 -13.45 -7.93
C GLY A 157 -4.61 -14.66 -7.29
N PRO A 158 -5.37 -14.47 -6.20
CA PRO A 158 -6.19 -15.53 -5.60
C PRO A 158 -7.21 -16.14 -6.57
N ALA A 159 -7.88 -15.33 -7.40
CA ALA A 159 -8.85 -15.82 -8.38
C ALA A 159 -8.17 -16.67 -9.47
N TRP A 160 -7.02 -16.24 -10.00
CA TRP A 160 -6.21 -17.03 -10.93
C TRP A 160 -5.80 -18.37 -10.34
N LYS A 161 -5.36 -18.38 -9.08
CA LYS A 161 -4.99 -19.63 -8.39
C LYS A 161 -6.17 -20.58 -8.24
N ALA A 162 -7.35 -20.04 -7.92
CA ALA A 162 -8.55 -20.84 -7.69
C ALA A 162 -9.13 -21.45 -8.97
N THR A 163 -8.95 -20.80 -10.13
CA THR A 163 -9.61 -21.20 -11.38
C THR A 163 -8.65 -21.70 -12.47
N GLY A 164 -7.38 -21.30 -12.43
CA GLY A 164 -6.43 -21.46 -13.54
C GLY A 164 -6.71 -20.56 -14.75
N ASP A 165 -7.66 -19.63 -14.66
CA ASP A 165 -8.11 -18.80 -15.78
C ASP A 165 -7.17 -17.63 -16.04
N ASN A 166 -6.49 -17.64 -17.19
CA ASN A 166 -5.48 -16.66 -17.55
C ASN A 166 -6.02 -15.23 -17.70
N LYS A 167 -7.33 -15.01 -17.78
CA LYS A 167 -7.90 -13.65 -17.84
C LYS A 167 -7.45 -12.75 -16.69
N TYR A 168 -7.23 -13.31 -15.50
CA TYR A 168 -6.82 -12.54 -14.31
C TYR A 168 -5.38 -12.03 -14.41
N ILE A 169 -4.43 -12.89 -14.82
CA ILE A 169 -3.04 -12.46 -15.05
C ILE A 169 -2.92 -11.55 -16.27
N ASP A 170 -3.69 -11.82 -17.34
CA ASP A 170 -3.68 -10.99 -18.54
C ASP A 170 -4.18 -9.58 -18.23
N THR A 171 -5.23 -9.46 -17.40
CA THR A 171 -5.72 -8.17 -16.88
C THR A 171 -4.68 -7.48 -16.02
N TRP A 172 -4.06 -8.18 -15.07
CA TRP A 172 -3.02 -7.59 -14.22
C TRP A 172 -1.82 -7.08 -15.04
N LEU A 173 -1.33 -7.86 -16.00
CA LEU A 173 -0.23 -7.45 -16.89
C LEU A 173 -0.62 -6.25 -17.75
N LYS A 174 -1.86 -6.22 -18.27
CA LYS A 174 -2.39 -5.07 -19.01
C LYS A 174 -2.37 -3.81 -18.14
N HIS A 175 -2.89 -3.89 -16.91
CA HIS A 175 -2.90 -2.77 -15.97
C HIS A 175 -1.50 -2.33 -15.57
N LEU A 176 -0.61 -3.25 -15.21
CA LEU A 176 0.77 -2.96 -14.83
C LEU A 176 1.50 -2.22 -15.95
N ARG A 177 1.48 -2.78 -17.18
CA ARG A 177 2.14 -2.16 -18.34
C ARG A 177 1.57 -0.78 -18.65
N SER A 178 0.25 -0.65 -18.59
CA SER A 178 -0.44 0.62 -18.81
C SER A 178 -0.03 1.68 -17.78
N TRP A 179 0.01 1.32 -16.49
CA TRP A 179 0.39 2.26 -15.43
C TRP A 179 1.86 2.68 -15.53
N LEU A 180 2.78 1.74 -15.77
CA LEU A 180 4.20 2.05 -15.94
C LEU A 180 4.45 3.03 -17.11
N LYS A 181 3.67 2.87 -18.19
CA LYS A 181 3.71 3.77 -19.34
C LYS A 181 3.13 5.15 -19.04
N GLN A 182 1.97 5.21 -18.40
CA GLN A 182 1.25 6.47 -18.17
C GLN A 182 1.84 7.28 -17.00
N CYS A 183 2.33 6.61 -15.96
CA CYS A 183 2.76 7.21 -14.70
C CYS A 183 4.28 7.03 -14.46
N PRO A 184 5.18 7.49 -15.35
CA PRO A 184 6.62 7.47 -15.07
C PRO A 184 6.93 8.35 -13.86
N ARG A 185 8.02 8.03 -13.15
CA ARG A 185 8.43 8.80 -11.96
C ARG A 185 8.57 10.29 -12.31
N PRO A 186 7.85 11.19 -11.61
CA PRO A 186 7.94 12.62 -11.87
C PRO A 186 9.36 13.13 -11.62
N PRO A 187 9.83 14.15 -12.38
CA PRO A 187 11.05 14.87 -12.05
C PRO A 187 10.96 15.47 -10.65
N ALA A 188 12.12 15.64 -9.99
CA ALA A 188 12.20 16.22 -8.63
C ALA A 188 11.69 17.67 -8.52
N THR A 189 11.44 18.33 -9.65
CA THR A 189 10.91 19.71 -9.72
C THR A 189 9.39 19.80 -9.57
N VAL A 190 8.68 18.66 -9.59
CA VAL A 190 7.22 18.63 -9.46
C VAL A 190 6.81 18.93 -8.02
N SER A 191 5.81 19.80 -7.84
CA SER A 191 5.29 20.19 -6.53
C SER A 191 4.61 19.01 -5.82
N PHE A 192 4.58 19.01 -4.49
CA PHE A 192 3.96 17.94 -3.70
C PHE A 192 2.51 17.64 -4.13
N TRP A 193 1.70 18.68 -4.35
CA TRP A 193 0.29 18.54 -4.73
C TRP A 193 0.11 17.95 -6.14
N ASP A 194 1.08 18.16 -7.03
CA ASP A 194 1.05 17.62 -8.39
C ASP A 194 1.55 16.17 -8.47
N LEU A 195 2.23 15.66 -7.42
CA LEU A 195 2.68 14.27 -7.37
C LEU A 195 1.49 13.30 -7.37
N THR A 196 0.45 13.59 -6.58
CA THR A 196 -0.77 12.78 -6.51
C THR A 196 -1.47 12.71 -7.86
N LYS A 197 -1.61 13.85 -8.56
CA LYS A 197 -2.20 13.93 -9.91
C LYS A 197 -1.40 13.16 -10.96
N LYS A 198 -0.14 12.81 -10.67
CA LYS A 198 0.73 12.00 -11.53
C LYS A 198 0.77 10.52 -11.13
N GLY A 199 0.00 10.10 -10.13
CA GLY A 199 0.03 8.73 -9.60
C GLY A 199 1.17 8.46 -8.60
N TRP A 200 1.87 9.50 -8.13
CA TRP A 200 3.04 9.43 -7.26
C TRP A 200 2.82 10.14 -5.92
N GLY A 201 1.59 10.26 -5.44
CA GLY A 201 1.35 10.69 -4.05
C GLY A 201 2.09 9.76 -3.08
N PRO A 202 2.84 10.27 -2.07
CA PRO A 202 3.63 9.41 -1.17
C PRO A 202 2.82 8.32 -0.48
N LEU A 203 1.60 8.66 -0.03
CA LEU A 203 0.67 7.71 0.55
C LEU A 203 0.30 6.60 -0.44
N ASP A 204 -0.01 6.96 -1.69
CA ASP A 204 -0.39 6.01 -2.74
C ASP A 204 0.76 5.07 -3.08
N VAL A 205 1.99 5.59 -3.14
CA VAL A 205 3.21 4.80 -3.30
C VAL A 205 3.35 3.79 -2.15
N GLY A 206 3.20 4.25 -0.91
CA GLY A 206 3.22 3.41 0.29
C GLY A 206 2.20 2.28 0.24
N LEU A 207 0.96 2.62 -0.10
CA LEU A 207 -0.15 1.67 -0.17
C LEU A 207 -0.01 0.67 -1.33
N ARG A 208 0.48 1.10 -2.51
CA ARG A 208 0.81 0.16 -3.59
C ARG A 208 1.83 -0.87 -3.12
N LEU A 209 2.98 -0.40 -2.62
CA LEU A 209 4.09 -1.25 -2.21
C LEU A 209 3.78 -2.11 -0.99
N GLY A 210 2.90 -1.66 -0.09
CA GLY A 210 2.58 -2.38 1.15
C GLY A 210 1.46 -3.40 1.02
N TYR A 211 0.68 -3.36 -0.07
CA TYR A 211 -0.58 -4.08 -0.18
C TYR A 211 -0.70 -4.93 -1.44
N SER A 212 -1.36 -4.42 -2.49
CA SER A 212 -1.80 -5.26 -3.61
C SER A 212 -0.66 -5.61 -4.58
N TRP A 213 0.35 -4.75 -4.73
CA TRP A 213 1.43 -4.97 -5.70
C TRP A 213 2.30 -6.19 -5.38
N PRO A 214 2.88 -6.34 -4.17
CA PRO A 214 3.69 -7.52 -3.87
C PRO A 214 2.87 -8.79 -3.99
N GLY A 215 1.60 -8.73 -3.57
CA GLY A 215 0.73 -9.89 -3.60
C GLY A 215 0.44 -10.38 -5.02
N ALA A 216 0.08 -9.47 -5.93
CA ALA A 216 -0.13 -9.81 -7.33
C ALA A 216 1.15 -10.32 -8.00
N PHE A 217 2.28 -9.63 -7.79
CA PHE A 217 3.58 -10.05 -8.32
C PHE A 217 3.95 -11.48 -7.89
N MET A 218 3.80 -11.78 -6.59
CA MET A 218 4.15 -13.09 -6.06
C MET A 218 3.22 -14.20 -6.58
N HIS A 219 1.95 -13.93 -6.85
CA HIS A 219 1.07 -14.92 -7.49
C HIS A 219 1.50 -15.23 -8.93
N PHE A 220 1.95 -14.22 -9.68
CA PHE A 220 2.17 -14.33 -11.12
C PHE A 220 3.63 -14.57 -11.53
N LEU A 221 4.61 -14.43 -10.62
CA LEU A 221 6.05 -14.46 -10.91
C LEU A 221 6.51 -15.69 -11.71
N LYS A 222 5.93 -16.87 -11.43
CA LYS A 222 6.26 -18.14 -12.09
C LYS A 222 5.46 -18.41 -13.37
N SER A 223 4.45 -17.59 -13.68
CA SER A 223 3.67 -17.76 -14.90
C SER A 223 4.53 -17.46 -16.13
N SER A 224 4.39 -18.28 -17.17
CA SER A 224 5.03 -18.05 -18.47
C SER A 224 4.48 -16.82 -19.20
N ARG A 225 3.29 -16.33 -18.81
CA ARG A 225 2.68 -15.11 -19.41
C ARG A 225 3.35 -13.83 -18.93
N MET A 226 3.95 -13.86 -17.74
CA MET A 226 4.79 -12.77 -17.27
C MET A 226 6.14 -12.86 -18.00
N THR A 227 6.43 -11.88 -18.86
CA THR A 227 7.67 -11.88 -19.64
C THR A 227 8.86 -11.49 -18.77
N GLU A 228 10.08 -11.69 -19.27
CA GLU A 228 11.28 -11.18 -18.62
C GLU A 228 11.21 -9.65 -18.41
N THR A 229 10.76 -8.92 -19.44
CA THR A 229 10.60 -7.46 -19.38
C THR A 229 9.60 -7.05 -18.30
N ASP A 230 8.49 -7.78 -18.12
CA ASP A 230 7.52 -7.47 -17.06
C ASP A 230 8.13 -7.62 -15.66
N VAL A 231 8.89 -8.68 -15.43
CA VAL A 231 9.58 -8.90 -14.14
C VAL A 231 10.60 -7.80 -13.89
N ILE A 232 11.44 -7.49 -14.89
CA ILE A 232 12.47 -6.45 -14.75
C ILE A 232 11.84 -5.07 -14.53
N ASN A 233 10.79 -4.73 -15.26
CA ASN A 233 10.13 -3.44 -15.11
C ASN A 233 9.39 -3.31 -13.77
N TYR A 234 8.81 -4.40 -13.26
CA TYR A 234 8.26 -4.42 -11.90
C TYR A 234 9.33 -4.14 -10.86
N VAL A 235 10.49 -4.82 -10.92
CA VAL A 235 11.60 -4.60 -9.99
C VAL A 235 12.12 -3.16 -10.06
N LYS A 236 12.33 -2.64 -11.28
CA LYS A 236 12.77 -1.24 -11.47
C LYS A 236 11.76 -0.25 -10.89
N SER A 237 10.47 -0.43 -11.16
CA SER A 237 9.43 0.46 -10.65
C SER A 237 9.33 0.41 -9.12
N THR A 238 9.47 -0.76 -8.51
CA THR A 238 9.46 -0.89 -7.04
C THR A 238 10.66 -0.23 -6.38
N ILE A 239 11.84 -0.28 -7.00
CA ILE A 239 13.03 0.48 -6.57
C ILE A 239 12.78 1.99 -6.67
N GLU A 240 12.27 2.48 -7.80
CA GLU A 240 11.96 3.90 -8.00
C GLU A 240 10.94 4.41 -6.99
N GLN A 241 9.90 3.64 -6.75
CA GLN A 241 8.86 3.94 -5.77
C GLN A 241 9.38 3.93 -4.34
N SER A 242 10.25 2.99 -3.98
CA SER A 242 10.82 2.94 -2.62
C SER A 242 11.79 4.08 -2.36
N ARG A 243 12.65 4.40 -3.32
CA ARG A 243 13.53 5.59 -3.24
C ARG A 243 12.73 6.89 -3.20
N PHE A 244 11.62 6.95 -3.94
CA PHE A 244 10.71 8.09 -3.89
C PHE A 244 10.04 8.22 -2.51
N ASN A 245 9.49 7.13 -1.97
CA ASN A 245 8.87 7.09 -0.66
C ASN A 245 9.88 7.49 0.43
N GLU A 246 11.10 6.96 0.36
CA GLU A 246 12.19 7.33 1.28
C GLU A 246 12.50 8.83 1.30
N ALA A 247 12.35 9.52 0.17
CA ALA A 247 12.60 10.96 0.07
C ALA A 247 11.38 11.84 0.38
N HIS A 248 10.16 11.31 0.37
CA HIS A 248 8.91 12.10 0.38
C HIS A 248 7.84 11.61 1.37
N HIS A 249 8.13 10.59 2.18
CA HIS A 249 7.17 10.09 3.16
C HIS A 249 6.68 11.20 4.12
N ALA A 250 5.46 11.05 4.61
CA ALA A 250 4.88 11.89 5.64
C ALA A 250 5.76 11.90 6.91
N LYS A 251 5.68 12.97 7.68
CA LYS A 251 6.50 13.14 8.88
C LYS A 251 5.93 12.42 10.10
N ASP A 252 4.62 12.36 10.21
CA ASP A 252 3.88 11.86 11.37
C ASP A 252 2.49 11.35 10.96
N GLY A 253 1.79 10.71 11.91
CA GLY A 253 0.40 10.33 11.79
C GLY A 253 0.14 9.02 11.05
N ASN A 254 -1.12 8.78 10.68
CA ASN A 254 -1.52 7.51 10.06
C ASN A 254 -0.89 7.29 8.67
N HIS A 255 -0.59 8.35 7.91
CA HIS A 255 0.01 8.26 6.58
C HIS A 255 1.42 7.67 6.62
N VAL A 256 2.28 8.15 7.52
CA VAL A 256 3.65 7.62 7.60
C VAL A 256 3.66 6.13 7.97
N GLN A 257 2.74 5.68 8.83
CA GLN A 257 2.60 4.26 9.15
C GLN A 257 2.21 3.42 7.90
N MET A 258 1.28 3.92 7.07
CA MET A 258 0.92 3.24 5.81
C MET A 258 2.10 3.19 4.83
N GLU A 259 2.88 4.27 4.75
CA GLU A 259 4.05 4.38 3.88
C GLU A 259 5.19 3.45 4.33
N MET A 260 5.45 3.35 5.63
CA MET A 260 6.43 2.45 6.19
C MET A 260 6.10 0.97 5.93
N ASN A 261 4.81 0.60 5.89
CA ASN A 261 4.42 -0.75 5.46
C ASN A 261 4.89 -1.05 4.02
N GLY A 262 4.82 -0.07 3.11
CA GLY A 262 5.31 -0.23 1.73
C GLY A 262 6.82 -0.30 1.61
N MET A 263 7.53 0.55 2.36
CA MET A 263 8.99 0.53 2.41
C MET A 263 9.51 -0.79 2.99
N TYR A 264 8.93 -1.25 4.11
CA TYR A 264 9.26 -2.54 4.72
C TYR A 264 8.99 -3.69 3.74
N ALA A 265 7.81 -3.72 3.12
CA ALA A 265 7.43 -4.73 2.14
C ALA A 265 8.41 -4.84 0.97
N THR A 266 8.93 -3.73 0.45
CA THR A 266 9.92 -3.76 -0.64
C THR A 266 11.25 -4.37 -0.18
N GLY A 267 11.73 -3.98 1.00
CA GLY A 267 12.94 -4.55 1.59
C GLY A 267 12.82 -6.04 1.94
N ILE A 268 11.60 -6.55 2.09
CA ILE A 268 11.29 -7.98 2.26
C ILE A 268 11.21 -8.71 0.92
N LEU A 269 10.60 -8.08 -0.10
CA LEU A 269 10.38 -8.69 -1.40
C LEU A 269 11.68 -8.84 -2.20
N PHE A 270 12.63 -7.92 -2.04
CA PHE A 270 13.90 -7.89 -2.77
C PHE A 270 15.11 -7.74 -1.84
N PRO A 271 15.41 -8.71 -0.95
CA PRO A 271 16.53 -8.61 -0.04
C PRO A 271 17.90 -8.58 -0.73
N GLU A 272 17.95 -8.83 -2.04
CA GLU A 272 19.14 -8.72 -2.88
C GLU A 272 19.56 -7.28 -3.15
N LEU A 273 18.69 -6.29 -2.94
CA LEU A 273 19.05 -4.87 -3.11
C LEU A 273 19.96 -4.40 -1.97
N LYS A 274 20.92 -3.55 -2.29
CA LYS A 274 21.82 -2.93 -1.30
C LYS A 274 21.05 -2.09 -0.29
N GLU A 275 19.99 -1.42 -0.72
CA GLU A 275 19.16 -0.57 0.15
C GLU A 275 18.14 -1.34 1.00
N SER A 276 17.89 -2.62 0.73
CA SER A 276 16.77 -3.35 1.33
C SER A 276 16.82 -3.44 2.86
N GLU A 277 18.00 -3.66 3.44
CA GLU A 277 18.14 -3.65 4.91
C GLU A 277 17.89 -2.25 5.49
N GLY A 278 18.40 -1.20 4.84
CA GLY A 278 18.16 0.18 5.25
C GLY A 278 16.68 0.54 5.23
N TRP A 279 15.96 0.16 4.18
CA TRP A 279 14.51 0.35 4.08
C TRP A 279 13.75 -0.40 5.16
N ARG A 280 14.11 -1.66 5.45
CA ARG A 280 13.47 -2.42 6.54
C ARG A 280 13.71 -1.75 7.89
N ARG A 281 14.95 -1.39 8.20
CA ARG A 281 15.31 -0.75 9.47
C ARG A 281 14.59 0.59 9.65
N LYS A 282 14.66 1.47 8.66
CA LYS A 282 13.97 2.77 8.68
C LYS A 282 12.47 2.61 8.90
N ALA A 283 11.82 1.69 8.19
CA ALA A 283 10.39 1.44 8.34
C ALA A 283 10.03 0.91 9.74
N ILE A 284 10.83 -0.01 10.28
CA ILE A 284 10.66 -0.54 11.65
C ILE A 284 10.79 0.58 12.68
N ASP A 285 11.86 1.38 12.59
CA ASP A 285 12.17 2.42 13.58
C ASP A 285 11.10 3.51 13.59
N ILE A 286 10.69 3.99 12.41
CA ILE A 286 9.63 5.00 12.27
C ILE A 286 8.29 4.44 12.76
N MET A 287 7.90 3.25 12.31
CA MET A 287 6.62 2.63 12.72
C MET A 287 6.56 2.41 14.23
N TYR A 288 7.67 1.96 14.84
CA TYR A 288 7.74 1.75 16.28
C TYR A 288 7.62 3.09 17.02
N ALA A 289 8.39 4.11 16.63
CA ALA A 289 8.29 5.45 17.22
C ALA A 289 6.86 6.02 17.13
N GLU A 290 6.25 5.97 15.95
CA GLU A 290 4.87 6.42 15.74
C GLU A 290 3.87 5.63 16.57
N SER A 291 4.04 4.31 16.72
CA SER A 291 3.16 3.51 17.57
C SER A 291 3.19 3.96 19.04
N GLN A 292 4.33 4.45 19.53
CA GLN A 292 4.42 4.96 20.91
C GLN A 292 3.76 6.33 21.08
N LEU A 293 3.60 7.10 20.00
CA LEU A 293 2.98 8.43 20.01
C LEU A 293 1.47 8.37 19.74
N GLN A 294 1.04 7.44 18.89
CA GLN A 294 -0.33 7.39 18.41
C GLN A 294 -1.33 6.85 19.44
N PHE A 295 -0.89 5.97 20.34
CA PHE A 295 -1.75 5.36 21.35
C PHE A 295 -1.55 6.00 22.72
N LEU A 296 -2.65 6.51 23.28
CA LEU A 296 -2.71 7.07 24.62
C LEU A 296 -2.51 5.96 25.68
N PRO A 297 -2.20 6.32 26.95
CA PRO A 297 -1.96 5.32 27.99
C PRO A 297 -3.13 4.38 28.31
N ASP A 298 -4.37 4.73 27.93
CA ASP A 298 -5.55 3.87 28.01
C ASP A 298 -5.86 3.09 26.71
N GLY A 299 -5.00 3.22 25.70
CA GLY A 299 -5.04 2.49 24.45
C GLY A 299 -5.77 3.19 23.31
N ALA A 300 -6.51 4.27 23.56
CA ALA A 300 -7.16 5.02 22.48
C ALA A 300 -6.12 5.58 21.51
N GLN A 301 -6.47 5.69 20.23
CA GLN A 301 -5.62 6.41 19.28
C GLN A 301 -5.99 7.91 19.37
N TYR A 302 -5.01 8.81 19.29
CA TYR A 302 -5.22 10.22 19.66
C TYR A 302 -6.25 10.99 18.82
N GLU A 303 -6.64 10.50 17.63
CA GLU A 303 -7.69 11.12 16.80
C GLU A 303 -9.10 10.79 17.31
N LEU A 304 -9.21 9.88 18.29
CA LEU A 304 -10.46 9.49 18.95
C LEU A 304 -11.57 9.04 17.98
N SER A 305 -11.20 8.61 16.77
CA SER A 305 -12.08 7.98 15.79
C SER A 305 -11.84 6.47 15.81
N PRO A 306 -12.88 5.63 15.97
CA PRO A 306 -12.78 4.18 15.85
C PRO A 306 -12.20 3.71 14.51
N MET A 307 -12.47 4.43 13.41
CA MET A 307 -11.93 4.10 12.09
C MET A 307 -10.43 4.38 12.02
N TYR A 308 -9.99 5.54 12.50
CA TYR A 308 -8.56 5.88 12.53
C TYR A 308 -7.78 5.06 13.55
N HIS A 309 -8.40 4.72 14.69
CA HIS A 309 -7.86 3.77 15.65
C HIS A 309 -7.59 2.40 15.00
N ALA A 310 -8.58 1.81 14.33
CA ALA A 310 -8.42 0.53 13.65
C ALA A 310 -7.35 0.60 12.55
N THR A 311 -7.25 1.74 11.87
CA THR A 311 -6.26 2.00 10.82
C THR A 311 -4.84 2.02 11.38
N ALA A 312 -4.58 2.82 12.43
CA ALA A 312 -3.28 2.92 13.07
C ALA A 312 -2.83 1.57 13.64
N ARG A 313 -3.74 0.90 14.36
CA ARG A 313 -3.51 -0.45 14.93
C ARG A 313 -3.20 -1.46 13.84
N GLY A 314 -3.98 -1.46 12.76
CA GLY A 314 -3.81 -2.35 11.62
C GLY A 314 -2.46 -2.17 10.92
N ASN A 315 -1.99 -0.92 10.79
CA ASN A 315 -0.69 -0.64 10.17
C ASN A 315 0.49 -1.21 11.00
N VAL A 316 0.46 -1.06 12.33
CA VAL A 316 1.49 -1.63 13.21
C VAL A 316 1.45 -3.16 13.16
N ALA A 317 0.25 -3.76 13.26
CA ALA A 317 0.05 -5.20 13.20
C ALA A 317 0.48 -5.79 11.85
N ARG A 318 0.26 -5.09 10.75
CA ARG A 318 0.62 -5.53 9.39
C ARG A 318 2.12 -5.74 9.23
N LEU A 319 2.94 -4.79 9.68
CA LEU A 319 4.40 -4.93 9.61
C LEU A 319 4.85 -6.14 10.43
N TYR A 320 4.33 -6.28 11.67
CA TYR A 320 4.61 -7.44 12.53
C TYR A 320 4.22 -8.76 11.85
N ASN A 321 3.03 -8.83 11.28
CA ASN A 321 2.53 -10.04 10.61
C ASN A 321 3.38 -10.41 9.40
N LEU A 322 3.85 -9.44 8.61
CA LEU A 322 4.77 -9.71 7.50
C LEU A 322 6.13 -10.20 8.01
N ALA A 323 6.68 -9.54 9.05
CA ALA A 323 7.92 -9.97 9.70
C ALA A 323 7.81 -11.42 10.23
N LYS A 324 6.69 -11.76 10.87
CA LYS A 324 6.39 -13.12 11.32
C LYS A 324 6.31 -14.11 10.16
N ALA A 325 5.58 -13.77 9.09
CA ALA A 325 5.38 -14.65 7.94
C ALA A 325 6.69 -15.02 7.24
N VAL A 326 7.66 -14.10 7.21
CA VAL A 326 8.95 -14.28 6.55
C VAL A 326 10.10 -14.62 7.51
N GLY A 327 9.81 -14.85 8.79
CA GLY A 327 10.81 -15.26 9.78
C GLY A 327 11.82 -14.18 10.20
N ARG A 328 11.40 -12.90 10.20
CA ARG A 328 12.23 -11.72 10.53
C ARG A 328 11.78 -10.98 11.80
N LEU A 329 11.08 -11.65 12.71
CA LEU A 329 10.68 -11.03 13.98
C LEU A 329 11.86 -10.50 14.80
N SER A 330 13.05 -11.11 14.66
CA SER A 330 14.27 -10.65 15.32
C SER A 330 14.77 -9.28 14.85
N GLU A 331 14.22 -8.72 13.76
CA GLU A 331 14.54 -7.35 13.34
C GLU A 331 13.75 -6.31 14.13
N LEU A 332 12.62 -6.69 14.74
CA LEU A 332 11.73 -5.79 15.48
C LEU A 332 12.24 -5.51 16.90
N PRO A 333 12.08 -4.29 17.42
CA PRO A 333 12.35 -3.95 18.82
C PRO A 333 11.56 -4.81 19.81
N ASP A 334 12.11 -5.00 20.99
CA ASP A 334 11.40 -5.61 22.11
C ASP A 334 10.11 -4.83 22.41
N GLY A 335 9.01 -5.55 22.65
CA GLY A 335 7.73 -4.94 22.92
C GLY A 335 7.04 -4.30 21.70
N TYR A 336 7.56 -4.48 20.47
CA TYR A 336 6.95 -3.92 19.25
C TYR A 336 5.43 -4.13 19.17
N ILE A 337 4.95 -5.36 19.44
CA ILE A 337 3.53 -5.67 19.38
C ILE A 337 2.78 -5.30 20.67
N ALA A 338 3.48 -5.20 21.80
CA ALA A 338 2.89 -4.99 23.12
C ALA A 338 2.13 -3.66 23.22
N VAL A 339 2.54 -2.64 22.48
CA VAL A 339 1.83 -1.36 22.36
C VAL A 339 0.37 -1.55 21.92
N LEU A 340 0.09 -2.57 21.11
CA LEU A 340 -1.26 -2.83 20.62
C LEU A 340 -2.17 -3.52 21.63
N GLU A 341 -1.64 -4.11 22.72
CA GLU A 341 -2.49 -4.81 23.69
C GLU A 341 -3.56 -3.87 24.27
N LYS A 342 -3.15 -2.67 24.69
CA LYS A 342 -4.08 -1.64 25.18
C LYS A 342 -4.96 -1.09 24.05
N ALA A 343 -4.46 -1.00 22.82
CA ALA A 343 -5.28 -0.57 21.69
C ALA A 343 -6.45 -1.53 21.42
N TYR A 344 -6.19 -2.84 21.42
CA TYR A 344 -7.27 -3.84 21.32
C TYR A 344 -8.19 -3.81 22.55
N GLU A 345 -7.64 -3.60 23.75
CA GLU A 345 -8.45 -3.45 24.94
C GLU A 345 -9.38 -2.25 24.83
N TYR A 346 -8.92 -1.10 24.34
CA TYR A 346 -9.74 0.07 24.13
C TYR A 346 -10.97 -0.25 23.25
N GLU A 347 -10.78 -0.88 22.07
CA GLU A 347 -11.89 -1.30 21.21
C GLU A 347 -12.88 -2.22 21.94
N MET A 348 -12.38 -3.17 22.72
CA MET A 348 -13.23 -4.05 23.55
C MET A 348 -14.00 -3.25 24.61
N ARG A 349 -13.36 -2.28 25.28
CA ARG A 349 -13.96 -1.47 26.34
C ARG A 349 -15.05 -0.54 25.84
N ILE A 350 -14.99 -0.08 24.60
CA ILE A 350 -16.03 0.75 23.97
C ILE A 350 -17.00 -0.06 23.09
N MET A 351 -16.82 -1.38 22.98
CA MET A 351 -17.69 -2.24 22.19
C MET A 351 -19.12 -2.21 22.73
N THR A 352 -20.09 -1.98 21.84
CA THR A 352 -21.52 -2.00 22.16
C THR A 352 -22.05 -3.44 22.31
N PRO A 353 -23.24 -3.67 22.90
CA PRO A 353 -23.83 -5.01 23.06
C PRO A 353 -24.00 -5.78 21.74
N ASN A 354 -24.19 -5.09 20.61
CA ASN A 354 -24.36 -5.74 19.31
C ASN A 354 -23.04 -6.26 18.69
N ARG A 355 -21.89 -6.00 19.34
CA ARG A 355 -20.51 -6.28 18.86
C ARG A 355 -20.04 -5.37 17.74
N SER A 356 -20.41 -4.09 17.78
CA SER A 356 -19.85 -3.03 16.95
C SER A 356 -19.07 -2.03 17.81
N LEU A 357 -18.27 -1.17 17.17
CA LEU A 357 -17.80 0.06 17.79
C LEU A 357 -18.88 1.16 17.63
N PRO A 358 -18.96 2.13 18.56
CA PRO A 358 -19.76 3.35 18.38
C PRO A 358 -19.21 4.17 17.22
N ASN A 359 -20.01 5.03 16.60
CA ASN A 359 -19.55 5.96 15.55
C ASN A 359 -19.15 7.30 16.21
N LEU A 360 -17.97 7.34 16.82
CA LEU A 360 -17.42 8.57 17.41
C LEU A 360 -16.59 9.33 16.37
N ASN A 361 -16.70 10.66 16.36
CA ASN A 361 -16.04 11.54 15.39
C ASN A 361 -16.26 11.06 13.94
N ASP A 362 -15.25 11.16 13.07
CA ASP A 362 -15.24 10.55 11.73
C ASP A 362 -15.01 9.03 11.83
N GLY A 363 -15.94 8.36 12.51
CA GLY A 363 -15.91 6.94 12.81
C GLY A 363 -16.92 6.15 12.00
N ALA A 364 -16.53 4.95 11.59
CA ALA A 364 -17.44 3.93 11.09
C ALA A 364 -17.45 2.73 12.04
N GLY A 365 -18.57 2.02 12.10
CA GLY A 365 -18.73 0.86 12.95
C GLY A 365 -17.65 -0.20 12.67
N GLY A 366 -16.84 -0.50 13.68
CA GLY A 366 -15.81 -1.54 13.61
C GLY A 366 -16.34 -2.94 13.91
N ASN A 367 -15.47 -3.94 13.74
CA ASN A 367 -15.77 -5.34 14.07
C ASN A 367 -14.86 -5.86 15.22
N PRO A 368 -15.23 -5.56 16.48
CA PRO A 368 -14.57 -6.06 17.69
C PRO A 368 -14.33 -7.57 17.72
N LYS A 369 -15.19 -8.39 17.10
CA LYS A 369 -14.97 -9.84 17.06
C LYS A 369 -13.71 -10.18 16.27
N SER A 370 -13.55 -9.58 15.09
CA SER A 370 -12.37 -9.79 14.24
C SER A 370 -11.11 -9.20 14.87
N SER A 371 -11.19 -7.99 15.44
CA SER A 371 -10.03 -7.38 16.09
C SER A 371 -9.62 -8.12 17.35
N CYS A 372 -10.55 -8.60 18.18
CA CYS A 372 -10.22 -9.44 19.33
C CYS A 372 -9.69 -10.83 18.93
N ALA A 373 -10.11 -11.38 17.78
CA ALA A 373 -9.53 -12.62 17.25
C ALA A 373 -8.06 -12.43 16.86
N GLU A 374 -7.75 -11.31 16.19
CA GLU A 374 -6.38 -10.91 15.89
C GLU A 374 -5.57 -10.67 17.18
N ALA A 375 -6.12 -9.91 18.13
CA ALA A 375 -5.50 -9.63 19.43
C ALA A 375 -5.17 -10.91 20.20
N PHE A 376 -6.09 -11.88 20.24
CA PHE A 376 -5.86 -13.16 20.90
C PHE A 376 -4.73 -13.98 20.26
N GLY A 377 -4.53 -13.82 18.94
CA GLY A 377 -3.39 -14.39 18.22
C GLY A 377 -2.03 -13.80 18.64
N PHE A 378 -2.01 -12.55 19.12
CA PHE A 378 -0.83 -11.90 19.69
C PHE A 378 -0.69 -12.16 21.19
N PHE A 379 -1.81 -12.14 21.93
CA PHE A 379 -1.88 -12.19 23.39
C PHE A 379 -2.74 -13.38 23.85
N PRO A 380 -2.28 -14.64 23.72
CA PRO A 380 -3.10 -15.83 24.01
C PRO A 380 -3.50 -15.99 25.50
N TYR A 381 -2.90 -15.19 26.38
CA TYR A 381 -3.28 -15.08 27.80
C TYR A 381 -4.53 -14.21 28.02
N ARG A 382 -4.90 -13.34 27.08
CA ARG A 382 -6.08 -12.47 27.13
C ARG A 382 -7.36 -13.25 26.78
N LYS A 383 -7.88 -14.00 27.76
CA LYS A 383 -9.10 -14.82 27.61
C LYS A 383 -10.36 -13.98 27.42
N ASP A 384 -10.32 -12.71 27.74
CA ASP A 384 -11.32 -11.69 27.41
C ASP A 384 -11.38 -11.38 25.91
N PHE A 385 -10.23 -11.27 25.23
CA PHE A 385 -10.22 -11.18 23.76
C PHE A 385 -10.79 -12.44 23.11
N GLN A 386 -10.48 -13.63 23.64
CA GLN A 386 -11.08 -14.87 23.15
C GLN A 386 -12.61 -14.89 23.31
N TRP A 387 -13.11 -14.37 24.43
CA TRP A 387 -14.53 -14.28 24.71
C TRP A 387 -15.26 -13.41 23.69
N VAL A 388 -14.73 -12.22 23.38
CA VAL A 388 -15.29 -11.34 22.36
C VAL A 388 -15.19 -11.97 20.98
N ALA A 389 -14.02 -12.52 20.62
CA ALA A 389 -13.77 -13.15 19.31
C ALA A 389 -14.76 -14.29 19.02
N THR A 390 -15.10 -15.08 20.04
CA THR A 390 -16.00 -16.23 19.93
C THR A 390 -17.46 -15.89 20.21
N ASP A 391 -17.79 -14.62 20.40
CA ASP A 391 -19.12 -14.14 20.75
C ASP A 391 -19.68 -14.80 22.02
N GLY A 392 -18.83 -14.91 23.03
CA GLY A 392 -19.14 -15.44 24.36
C GLY A 392 -19.07 -16.97 24.50
N LYS A 393 -18.71 -17.70 23.45
CA LYS A 393 -18.67 -19.17 23.49
C LYS A 393 -17.46 -19.74 24.26
N SER A 394 -16.35 -19.03 24.32
CA SER A 394 -15.12 -19.50 24.98
C SER A 394 -14.24 -18.34 25.44
N GLY A 395 -13.55 -18.51 26.56
CA GLY A 395 -12.75 -17.44 27.19
C GLY A 395 -13.41 -16.96 28.48
N THR A 396 -13.06 -15.75 28.92
CA THR A 396 -13.56 -15.15 30.16
C THR A 396 -14.24 -13.83 29.84
N VAL A 397 -15.42 -13.58 30.41
CA VAL A 397 -16.10 -12.29 30.24
C VAL A 397 -15.15 -11.15 30.67
N PRO A 398 -15.07 -10.02 29.93
CA PRO A 398 -14.18 -8.93 30.32
C PRO A 398 -14.50 -8.38 31.71
N ALA A 399 -13.46 -7.99 32.46
CA ALA A 399 -13.60 -7.62 33.87
C ALA A 399 -14.30 -6.27 34.05
N GLY A 400 -15.34 -6.25 34.89
CA GLY A 400 -16.13 -5.05 35.19
C GLY A 400 -17.05 -4.68 34.02
N PRO A 401 -18.28 -4.22 34.30
CA PRO A 401 -19.16 -3.79 33.23
C PRO A 401 -18.71 -2.44 32.65
N SER A 402 -18.52 -1.43 33.49
CA SER A 402 -18.19 -0.08 33.04
C SER A 402 -16.69 0.19 33.00
N ALA A 403 -16.27 1.10 32.11
CA ALA A 403 -14.89 1.53 31.94
C ALA A 403 -14.80 3.06 31.85
N PHE A 404 -13.84 3.64 32.57
CA PHE A 404 -13.43 5.02 32.40
C PHE A 404 -12.05 5.05 31.73
N LEU A 405 -11.97 5.74 30.59
CA LEU A 405 -10.80 5.86 29.74
C LEU A 405 -10.37 7.34 29.76
N PRO A 406 -9.59 7.76 30.77
CA PRO A 406 -9.40 9.17 31.11
C PRO A 406 -8.53 9.95 30.12
N TYR A 407 -7.72 9.27 29.30
CA TYR A 407 -6.92 9.95 28.28
C TYR A 407 -7.72 10.14 27.01
N ALA A 408 -8.58 9.17 26.68
CA ALA A 408 -9.51 9.27 25.58
C ALA A 408 -10.67 10.24 25.84
N GLY A 409 -10.98 10.54 27.11
CA GLY A 409 -12.20 11.25 27.48
C GLY A 409 -13.45 10.38 27.32
N HIS A 410 -13.34 9.05 27.39
CA HIS A 410 -14.48 8.16 27.15
C HIS A 410 -14.94 7.43 28.40
N VAL A 411 -16.25 7.41 28.66
CA VAL A 411 -16.89 6.64 29.72
C VAL A 411 -17.87 5.65 29.10
N ALA A 412 -17.54 4.36 29.13
CA ALA A 412 -18.46 3.29 28.72
C ALA A 412 -19.18 2.73 29.95
N MET A 413 -20.49 2.93 30.04
CA MET A 413 -21.35 2.40 31.10
C MET A 413 -22.19 1.26 30.54
N ARG A 414 -22.25 0.12 31.23
CA ARG A 414 -23.11 -1.00 30.81
C ARG A 414 -23.63 -1.79 32.01
N SER A 415 -24.71 -2.56 31.82
CA SER A 415 -25.22 -3.48 32.84
C SER A 415 -24.55 -4.87 32.80
N GLY A 416 -23.87 -5.19 31.69
CA GLY A 416 -23.27 -6.48 31.41
C GLY A 416 -22.61 -6.52 30.02
N TRP A 417 -22.21 -7.70 29.56
CA TRP A 417 -21.57 -7.91 28.24
C TRP A 417 -22.45 -8.68 27.25
N GLU A 418 -23.63 -9.09 27.69
CA GLU A 418 -24.67 -9.77 26.92
C GLU A 418 -25.19 -8.88 25.79
N ARG A 419 -25.89 -9.47 24.81
CA ARG A 419 -26.38 -8.74 23.63
C ARG A 419 -27.55 -7.82 23.93
N ASP A 420 -28.23 -8.04 25.05
CA ASP A 420 -29.37 -7.27 25.56
C ASP A 420 -28.98 -6.35 26.75
N ALA A 421 -27.69 -6.21 27.04
CA ALA A 421 -27.22 -5.31 28.09
C ALA A 421 -27.56 -3.85 27.78
N ASN A 422 -27.91 -3.08 28.81
CA ASN A 422 -27.98 -1.63 28.70
C ASN A 422 -26.57 -1.07 28.48
N TYR A 423 -26.42 -0.13 27.54
CA TYR A 423 -25.13 0.46 27.19
C TYR A 423 -25.27 1.96 26.94
N MET A 424 -24.31 2.72 27.43
CA MET A 424 -24.19 4.15 27.23
C MET A 424 -22.71 4.50 27.13
N LEU A 425 -22.34 5.36 26.19
CA LEU A 425 -21.00 5.91 26.09
C LEU A 425 -21.07 7.43 26.09
N PHE A 426 -20.27 8.05 26.94
CA PHE A 426 -20.06 9.49 26.98
C PHE A 426 -18.65 9.82 26.48
N ASP A 427 -18.58 10.93 25.76
CA ASP A 427 -17.37 11.70 25.50
C ASP A 427 -17.39 12.90 26.46
N VAL A 428 -16.36 13.05 27.30
CA VAL A 428 -16.30 13.97 28.47
C VAL A 428 -15.19 14.99 28.41
#